data_AF-A0A8D2LTQ3-F1
#
_entry.id   AF-A0A8D2LTQ3-F1
#
_cell.length_a   1.000
_cell.length_b   1.000
_cell.length_c   1.000
_cell.angle_alpha   90.00
_cell.angle_beta   90.00
_cell.angle_gamma   90.00
#
_symmetry.space_group_name_H-M   'P 1'
#
loop_
_entity.id
_entity.type
_entity.pdbx_description
1 polymer ?
#
loop_
_entity_poly.entity_id
_entity_poly.type
_entity_poly.pdbx_seq_one_letter_code
_entity_poly.pdbx_strand_id
1 'polypeptide(L)'
;MHMEEPCFDFLRTKNTLGYHVYPATRNTSGILGFSVTVTTQATKYNTEFVDKKIEEFFLYFENKLRNLSEEEFTAQVSALIKLKQTNDSHLGEEVERNWNEVITQQYLFDRLAREIVALKSLTKHHLLDWFLAFRGKYRRILSTHVVGYGKQEGDLEVPQTSTAQDSLFAKIPELTFLSSSVLNFPTIMDIQAFTSTLNILPYHKILK
;
A
#
# COMPACT_ATOMS: atom_id res chain seq x y z
N MET A 1 -6.62 -10.17 -3.27
CA MET A 1 -6.23 -10.07 -1.83
C MET A 1 -7.49 -9.75 -0.99
N HIS A 2 -7.67 -10.27 0.23
CA HIS A 2 -8.94 -10.10 0.98
C HIS A 2 -9.37 -8.63 1.21
N MET A 3 -8.40 -7.71 1.24
CA MET A 3 -8.63 -6.26 1.37
C MET A 3 -9.04 -5.56 0.07
N GLU A 4 -8.79 -6.18 -1.10
CA GLU A 4 -8.85 -5.54 -2.41
C GLU A 4 -10.27 -5.07 -2.80
N GLU A 5 -11.24 -5.97 -2.76
CA GLU A 5 -12.65 -5.64 -3.00
C GLU A 5 -13.20 -4.63 -1.98
N PRO A 6 -13.03 -4.82 -0.64
CA PRO A 6 -13.52 -3.84 0.32
C PRO A 6 -12.89 -2.46 0.16
N CYS A 7 -11.59 -2.39 -0.18
CA CYS A 7 -10.87 -1.14 -0.41
C CYS A 7 -11.44 -0.40 -1.63
N PHE A 8 -11.65 -1.11 -2.72
CA PHE A 8 -12.23 -0.57 -3.93
C PHE A 8 -13.67 -0.08 -3.70
N ASP A 9 -14.52 -0.91 -3.10
CA ASP A 9 -15.91 -0.55 -2.82
C ASP A 9 -16.01 0.67 -1.89
N PHE A 10 -15.26 0.68 -0.79
CA PHE A 10 -15.33 1.77 0.19
C PHE A 10 -14.78 3.08 -0.36
N LEU A 11 -13.53 3.10 -0.84
CA LEU A 11 -12.82 4.34 -1.18
C LEU A 11 -13.19 4.84 -2.59
N ARG A 12 -13.37 3.93 -3.56
CA ARG A 12 -13.71 4.31 -4.94
C ARG A 12 -15.21 4.32 -5.19
N THR A 13 -15.95 3.26 -4.89
CA THR A 13 -17.37 3.19 -5.26
C THR A 13 -18.24 4.09 -4.37
N LYS A 14 -18.11 3.96 -3.05
CA LYS A 14 -18.97 4.67 -2.07
C LYS A 14 -18.52 6.10 -1.78
N ASN A 15 -17.22 6.31 -1.54
CA ASN A 15 -16.69 7.64 -1.22
C ASN A 15 -16.20 8.42 -2.45
N THR A 16 -16.08 7.78 -3.62
CA THR A 16 -15.71 8.43 -4.91
C THR A 16 -14.40 9.22 -4.88
N LEU A 17 -13.43 8.76 -4.09
CA LEU A 17 -12.19 9.50 -3.82
C LEU A 17 -11.25 9.56 -5.02
N GLY A 18 -11.30 8.56 -5.89
CA GLY A 18 -10.39 8.46 -7.02
C GLY A 18 -10.68 7.26 -7.91
N TYR A 19 -10.18 7.31 -9.13
CA TYR A 19 -10.25 6.17 -10.05
C TYR A 19 -9.21 5.10 -9.68
N HIS A 20 -8.00 5.54 -9.35
CA HIS A 20 -6.93 4.64 -8.90
C HIS A 20 -6.96 4.53 -7.38
N VAL A 21 -7.52 3.41 -6.92
CA VAL A 21 -7.59 3.01 -5.52
C VAL A 21 -7.17 1.55 -5.47
N TYR A 22 -6.10 1.25 -4.74
CA TYR A 22 -5.68 -0.13 -4.57
C TYR A 22 -4.89 -0.35 -3.27
N PRO A 23 -5.12 -1.46 -2.57
CA PRO A 23 -4.20 -1.98 -1.59
C PRO A 23 -3.10 -2.78 -2.28
N ALA A 24 -1.90 -2.81 -1.69
CA ALA A 24 -0.78 -3.62 -2.17
C ALA A 24 -0.01 -4.23 -1.00
N THR A 25 0.41 -5.49 -1.15
CA THR A 25 1.42 -6.07 -0.26
C THR A 25 2.78 -5.45 -0.55
N ARG A 26 3.60 -5.28 0.49
CA ARG A 26 4.95 -4.73 0.40
C ARG A 26 5.93 -5.73 1.02
N ASN A 27 7.00 -6.00 0.30
CA ASN A 27 8.16 -6.71 0.80
C ASN A 27 9.40 -5.91 0.36
N THR A 28 9.91 -5.08 1.27
CA THR A 28 11.06 -4.22 1.01
C THR A 28 12.23 -4.76 1.81
N SER A 29 13.22 -5.36 1.13
CA SER A 29 14.40 -5.95 1.76
C SER A 29 14.07 -6.99 2.86
N GLY A 30 13.00 -7.77 2.68
CA GLY A 30 12.54 -8.78 3.65
C GLY A 30 11.63 -8.23 4.74
N ILE A 31 11.36 -6.93 4.76
CA ILE A 31 10.43 -6.30 5.70
C ILE A 31 9.05 -6.29 5.05
N LEU A 32 8.10 -7.01 5.66
CA LEU A 32 6.74 -7.12 5.18
C LEU A 32 5.86 -5.95 5.66
N GLY A 33 4.94 -5.54 4.80
CA GLY A 33 3.91 -4.57 5.12
C GLY A 33 2.82 -4.57 4.05
N PHE A 34 1.93 -3.59 4.14
CA PHE A 34 0.98 -3.30 3.08
C PHE A 34 0.80 -1.78 2.97
N SER A 35 0.28 -1.33 1.83
CA SER A 35 -0.03 0.07 1.57
C SER A 35 -1.39 0.18 0.92
N VAL A 36 -2.12 1.27 1.17
CA VAL A 36 -3.29 1.69 0.39
C VAL A 36 -2.90 2.95 -0.37
N THR A 37 -3.11 2.94 -1.69
CA THR A 37 -2.84 4.09 -2.56
C THR A 37 -4.16 4.61 -3.11
N VAL A 38 -4.37 5.92 -3.03
CA VAL A 38 -5.52 6.62 -3.60
C VAL A 38 -5.00 7.81 -4.41
N THR A 39 -5.40 7.89 -5.68
CA THR A 39 -5.13 9.06 -6.54
C THR A 39 -6.42 9.84 -6.74
N THR A 40 -6.46 11.06 -6.21
CA THR A 40 -7.59 11.96 -6.33
C THR A 40 -7.29 13.14 -7.24
N GLN A 41 -8.34 13.82 -7.70
CA GLN A 41 -8.19 15.11 -8.38
C GLN A 41 -8.09 16.21 -7.33
N ALA A 42 -7.03 17.02 -7.38
CA ALA A 42 -6.80 18.14 -6.45
C ALA A 42 -7.91 19.22 -6.50
N THR A 43 -8.79 19.18 -7.50
CA THR A 43 -9.99 20.04 -7.59
C THR A 43 -11.18 19.51 -6.79
N LYS A 44 -11.17 18.21 -6.43
CA LYS A 44 -12.28 17.49 -5.77
C LYS A 44 -12.00 17.21 -4.30
N TYR A 45 -10.82 16.70 -3.99
CA TYR A 45 -10.39 16.43 -2.61
C TYR A 45 -8.93 16.78 -2.43
N ASN A 46 -8.56 17.21 -1.22
CA ASN A 46 -7.18 17.33 -0.84
C ASN A 46 -6.62 16.03 -0.26
N THR A 47 -5.30 15.92 -0.25
CA THR A 47 -4.61 14.70 0.23
C THR A 47 -4.90 14.38 1.70
N GLU A 48 -5.11 15.38 2.56
CA GLU A 48 -5.41 15.18 3.99
C GLU A 48 -6.79 14.57 4.23
N PHE A 49 -7.80 14.98 3.46
CA PHE A 49 -9.12 14.38 3.48
C PHE A 49 -9.07 12.92 3.04
N VAL A 50 -8.28 12.63 2.00
CA VAL A 50 -8.09 11.26 1.50
C VAL A 50 -7.40 10.38 2.55
N ASP A 51 -6.37 10.87 3.23
CA ASP A 51 -5.69 10.14 4.31
C ASP A 51 -6.65 9.79 5.46
N LYS A 52 -7.49 10.75 5.89
CA LYS A 52 -8.56 10.49 6.87
C LYS A 52 -9.53 9.39 6.41
N LYS A 53 -9.90 9.39 5.12
CA LYS A 53 -10.79 8.37 4.56
C LYS A 53 -10.13 6.98 4.49
N ILE A 54 -8.82 6.92 4.29
CA ILE A 54 -8.06 5.66 4.37
C ILE A 54 -8.08 5.13 5.82
N GLU A 55 -7.94 6.01 6.82
CA GLU A 55 -8.05 5.62 8.23
C GLU A 55 -9.47 5.13 8.59
N GLU A 56 -10.52 5.79 8.09
CA GLU A 56 -11.92 5.31 8.21
C GLU A 56 -12.11 3.94 7.55
N PHE A 57 -11.50 3.73 6.38
CA PHE A 57 -11.53 2.43 5.70
C PHE A 57 -10.89 1.33 6.55
N PHE A 58 -9.77 1.60 7.24
CA PHE A 58 -9.17 0.60 8.10
C PHE A 58 -10.04 0.22 9.29
N LEU A 59 -10.78 1.16 9.88
CA LEU A 59 -11.78 0.86 10.93
C LEU A 59 -12.93 0.01 10.37
N TYR A 60 -13.42 0.35 9.18
CA TYR A 60 -14.42 -0.46 8.48
C TYR A 60 -13.92 -1.88 8.19
N PHE A 61 -12.69 -2.02 7.70
CA PHE A 61 -12.09 -3.31 7.35
C PHE A 61 -11.80 -4.15 8.60
N GLU A 62 -11.40 -3.54 9.72
CA GLU A 62 -11.30 -4.22 11.01
C GLU A 62 -12.61 -4.91 11.39
N ASN A 63 -13.73 -4.18 11.30
CA ASN A 63 -15.05 -4.73 11.58
C ASN A 63 -15.42 -5.85 10.59
N LYS A 64 -15.06 -5.71 9.31
CA LYS A 64 -15.25 -6.77 8.29
C LYS A 64 -14.47 -8.04 8.67
N LEU A 65 -13.23 -7.91 9.16
CA LEU A 65 -12.43 -9.04 9.64
C LEU A 65 -13.01 -9.68 10.92
N ARG A 66 -13.51 -8.87 11.85
CA ARG A 66 -14.15 -9.38 13.08
C ARG A 66 -15.40 -10.21 12.79
N ASN A 67 -16.16 -9.81 11.77
CA ASN A 67 -17.39 -10.47 11.34
C ASN A 67 -17.18 -11.55 10.27
N LEU A 68 -15.93 -11.83 9.89
CA LEU A 68 -15.61 -12.82 8.87
C LEU A 68 -16.03 -14.23 9.34
N SER A 69 -16.83 -14.93 8.53
CA SER A 69 -17.24 -16.30 8.86
C SER A 69 -16.08 -17.29 8.67
N GLU A 70 -16.14 -18.46 9.31
CA GLU A 70 -15.14 -19.52 9.06
C GLU A 70 -15.24 -20.05 7.63
N GLU A 71 -16.44 -20.13 7.04
CA GLU A 71 -16.61 -20.55 5.65
C GLU A 71 -15.98 -19.53 4.68
N GLU A 72 -16.21 -18.24 4.89
CA GLU A 72 -15.62 -17.17 4.07
C GLU A 72 -14.10 -17.16 4.17
N PHE A 73 -13.56 -17.27 5.39
CA PHE A 73 -12.12 -17.37 5.62
C PHE A 73 -11.53 -18.59 4.89
N THR A 74 -12.14 -19.76 5.06
CA THR A 74 -11.67 -21.01 4.44
C THR A 74 -11.72 -20.93 2.92
N ALA A 75 -12.77 -20.32 2.35
CA ALA A 75 -12.89 -20.09 0.91
C ALA A 75 -11.75 -19.18 0.38
N GLN A 76 -11.43 -18.11 1.11
CA GLN A 76 -10.34 -17.20 0.75
C GLN A 76 -8.95 -17.86 0.82
N VAL A 77 -8.68 -18.62 1.90
CA VAL A 77 -7.44 -19.39 2.03
C VAL A 77 -7.32 -20.42 0.90
N SER A 78 -8.41 -21.13 0.60
CA SER A 78 -8.46 -22.11 -0.47
C SER A 78 -8.21 -21.48 -1.85
N ALA A 79 -8.80 -20.32 -2.12
CA ALA A 79 -8.57 -19.58 -3.35
C ALA A 79 -7.10 -19.13 -3.48
N LEU A 80 -6.50 -18.64 -2.39
CA LEU A 80 -5.10 -18.22 -2.37
C LEU A 80 -4.14 -19.41 -2.56
N ILE A 81 -4.44 -20.57 -1.95
CA ILE A 81 -3.66 -21.80 -2.17
C ILE A 81 -3.72 -22.20 -3.65
N LYS A 82 -4.91 -22.22 -4.26
CA LYS A 82 -5.07 -22.55 -5.69
C LYS A 82 -4.28 -21.58 -6.58
N LEU A 83 -4.32 -20.29 -6.28
CA LEU A 83 -3.52 -19.29 -6.99
C LEU A 83 -2.02 -19.60 -6.89
N LYS A 84 -1.52 -19.92 -5.69
CA LYS A 84 -0.10 -20.26 -5.47
C LYS A 84 0.31 -21.62 -6.05
N GLN A 85 -0.63 -22.53 -6.30
CA GLN A 85 -0.39 -23.81 -6.97
C GLN A 85 -0.44 -23.71 -8.49
N THR A 86 -0.86 -22.56 -9.03
CA THR A 86 -0.93 -22.37 -10.48
C THR A 86 0.49 -22.36 -11.03
N ASN A 87 0.73 -23.18 -12.06
CA ASN A 87 2.03 -23.22 -12.74
C ASN A 87 2.26 -21.90 -13.48
N ASP A 88 3.53 -21.54 -13.65
CA ASP A 88 3.93 -20.42 -14.49
C ASP A 88 3.34 -20.61 -15.91
N SER A 89 2.68 -19.57 -16.42
CA SER A 89 1.98 -19.61 -17.70
C SER A 89 2.95 -19.62 -18.89
N HIS A 90 4.15 -19.08 -18.70
CA HIS A 90 5.23 -19.06 -19.67
C HIS A 90 6.60 -18.97 -18.97
N LEU A 91 7.68 -19.29 -19.70
CA LEU A 91 9.05 -19.32 -19.17
C LEU A 91 9.48 -17.99 -18.51
N GLY A 92 9.00 -16.85 -19.02
CA GLY A 92 9.29 -15.54 -18.43
C GLY A 92 8.86 -15.41 -16.96
N GLU A 93 7.71 -15.95 -16.56
CA GLU A 93 7.23 -15.92 -15.17
C GLU A 93 8.11 -16.81 -14.27
N GLU A 94 8.50 -17.99 -14.76
CA GLU A 94 9.42 -18.87 -14.05
C GLU A 94 10.79 -18.19 -13.83
N VAL A 95 11.32 -17.54 -14.87
CA VAL A 95 12.57 -16.78 -14.81
C VAL A 95 12.46 -15.66 -13.79
N GLU A 96 11.40 -14.84 -13.85
CA GLU A 96 11.19 -13.75 -12.90
C GLU A 96 11.08 -14.25 -11.46
N ARG A 97 10.30 -15.30 -11.23
CA ARG A 97 10.12 -15.93 -9.91
C ARG A 97 11.45 -16.41 -9.32
N ASN A 98 12.25 -17.14 -10.09
CA ASN A 98 13.55 -17.63 -9.64
C ASN A 98 14.59 -16.51 -9.53
N TRP A 99 14.57 -15.53 -10.43
CA TRP A 99 15.50 -14.41 -10.43
C TRP A 99 15.31 -13.53 -9.20
N ASN A 100 14.06 -13.33 -8.76
CA ASN A 100 13.74 -12.64 -7.51
C ASN A 100 14.45 -13.26 -6.30
N GLU A 101 14.53 -14.59 -6.21
CA GLU A 101 15.26 -15.29 -5.14
C GLU A 101 16.77 -15.04 -5.18
N VAL A 102 17.34 -14.87 -6.38
CA VAL A 102 18.77 -14.58 -6.58
C VAL A 102 19.11 -13.15 -6.21
N ILE A 103 18.38 -12.17 -6.75
CA ILE A 103 18.66 -10.73 -6.51
C ILE A 103 18.41 -10.33 -5.06
N THR A 104 17.44 -10.96 -4.38
CA THR A 104 17.17 -10.77 -2.95
C THR A 104 18.07 -11.62 -2.06
N GLN A 105 18.91 -12.49 -2.64
CA GLN A 105 19.79 -13.43 -1.93
C GLN A 105 19.06 -14.31 -0.90
N GLN A 106 17.77 -14.60 -1.14
CA GLN A 106 16.96 -15.46 -0.28
C GLN A 106 17.06 -16.93 -0.70
N TYR A 107 17.32 -17.20 -1.99
CA TYR A 107 17.55 -18.53 -2.56
C TYR A 107 16.47 -19.57 -2.17
N LEU A 108 15.23 -19.14 -1.98
CA LEU A 108 14.11 -19.98 -1.55
C LEU A 108 13.26 -20.39 -2.76
N PHE A 109 13.83 -21.23 -3.62
CA PHE A 109 13.17 -21.63 -4.88
C PHE A 109 11.88 -22.44 -4.66
N ASP A 110 11.69 -23.03 -3.48
CA ASP A 110 10.47 -23.75 -3.06
C ASP A 110 9.49 -22.88 -2.26
N ARG A 111 9.63 -21.54 -2.31
CA ARG A 111 8.82 -20.58 -1.53
C ARG A 111 7.32 -20.85 -1.63
N LEU A 112 6.78 -21.03 -2.84
CA LEU A 112 5.34 -21.25 -3.02
C LEU A 112 4.85 -22.50 -2.27
N ALA A 113 5.63 -23.58 -2.29
CA ALA A 113 5.29 -24.80 -1.55
C ALA A 113 5.29 -24.56 -0.03
N ARG A 114 6.28 -23.81 0.49
CA ARG A 114 6.35 -23.45 1.92
C ARG A 114 5.22 -22.53 2.35
N GLU A 115 4.90 -21.54 1.53
CA GLU A 115 3.78 -20.62 1.78
C GLU A 115 2.43 -21.37 1.78
N ILE A 116 2.24 -22.35 0.89
CA ILE A 116 1.04 -23.21 0.89
C ILE A 116 0.94 -24.00 2.20
N VAL A 117 2.05 -24.56 2.71
CA VAL A 117 2.06 -25.26 4.01
C VAL A 117 1.69 -24.29 5.13
N ALA A 118 2.27 -23.09 5.15
CA ALA A 118 1.94 -22.06 6.14
C ALA A 118 0.45 -21.65 6.07
N LEU A 119 -0.09 -21.44 4.87
CA LEU A 119 -1.49 -21.07 4.66
C LEU A 119 -2.47 -22.12 5.20
N LYS A 120 -2.14 -23.41 5.09
CA LYS A 120 -2.97 -24.50 5.64
C LYS A 120 -3.03 -24.49 7.18
N SER A 121 -2.03 -23.91 7.84
CA SER A 121 -1.99 -23.75 9.30
C SER A 121 -2.58 -22.43 9.80
N LEU A 122 -2.92 -21.51 8.90
CA LEU A 122 -3.42 -20.19 9.25
C LEU A 122 -4.87 -20.29 9.73
N THR A 123 -5.18 -19.58 10.82
CA THR A 123 -6.54 -19.48 11.35
C THR A 123 -7.08 -18.06 11.15
N LYS A 124 -8.40 -17.90 11.21
CA LYS A 124 -9.03 -16.57 11.20
C LYS A 124 -8.51 -15.68 12.31
N HIS A 125 -8.28 -16.25 13.50
CA HIS A 125 -7.75 -15.51 14.64
C HIS A 125 -6.35 -14.95 14.35
N HIS A 126 -5.45 -15.74 13.75
CA HIS A 126 -4.13 -15.26 13.33
C HIS A 126 -4.22 -14.06 12.38
N LEU A 127 -5.16 -14.07 11.43
CA LEU A 127 -5.37 -12.96 10.50
C LEU A 127 -5.85 -11.70 11.22
N LEU A 128 -6.84 -11.84 12.12
CA LEU A 128 -7.38 -10.72 12.89
C LEU A 128 -6.30 -10.13 13.82
N ASP A 129 -5.58 -10.97 14.56
CA ASP A 129 -4.54 -10.54 15.48
C ASP A 129 -3.41 -9.82 14.75
N TRP A 130 -2.99 -10.33 13.59
CA TRP A 130 -2.00 -9.66 12.75
C TRP A 130 -2.46 -8.26 12.33
N PHE A 131 -3.72 -8.12 11.92
CA PHE A 131 -4.26 -6.81 11.52
C PHE A 131 -4.36 -5.84 12.71
N LEU A 132 -4.80 -6.32 13.87
CA LEU A 132 -4.88 -5.51 15.09
C LEU A 132 -3.50 -5.10 15.61
N ALA A 133 -2.50 -5.98 15.53
CA ALA A 133 -1.12 -5.65 15.88
C ALA A 133 -0.58 -4.52 15.01
N PHE A 134 -0.89 -4.53 13.70
CA PHE A 134 -0.53 -3.45 12.78
C PHE A 134 -1.24 -2.12 13.09
N ARG A 135 -2.44 -2.17 13.67
CA ARG A 135 -3.21 -0.98 14.08
C ARG A 135 -2.94 -0.54 15.52
N GLY A 136 -2.15 -1.30 16.27
CA GLY A 136 -1.88 -1.09 17.68
C GLY A 136 -0.95 0.09 18.01
N LYS A 137 -0.64 0.24 19.30
CA LYS A 137 0.15 1.37 19.85
C LYS A 137 1.54 1.54 19.22
N TYR A 138 2.15 0.45 18.76
CA TYR A 138 3.52 0.43 18.21
C TYR A 138 3.55 0.38 16.67
N ARG A 139 2.45 0.78 16.02
CA ARG A 139 2.35 0.82 14.55
C ARG A 139 3.39 1.75 13.94
N ARG A 140 3.98 1.31 12.83
CA ARG A 140 4.87 2.14 11.99
C ARG A 140 4.11 2.50 10.73
N ILE A 141 3.80 3.78 10.56
CA ILE A 141 3.06 4.32 9.42
C ILE A 141 3.91 5.39 8.76
N LEU A 142 3.99 5.33 7.45
CA LEU A 142 4.52 6.39 6.60
C LEU A 142 3.40 6.74 5.61
N SER A 143 2.90 7.97 5.66
CA SER A 143 1.98 8.50 4.65
C SER A 143 2.75 9.44 3.72
N THR A 144 2.56 9.28 2.40
CA THR A 144 3.22 10.10 1.39
C THR A 144 2.16 10.83 0.60
N HIS A 145 2.18 12.16 0.69
CA HIS A 145 1.21 13.04 0.05
C HIS A 145 1.88 13.72 -1.14
N VAL A 146 1.35 13.47 -2.35
CA VAL A 146 1.76 14.20 -3.55
C VAL A 146 0.65 15.20 -3.87
N VAL A 147 0.94 16.47 -3.58
CA VAL A 147 -0.02 17.58 -3.75
C VAL A 147 0.11 18.12 -5.17
N GLY A 148 -1.01 18.09 -5.91
CA GLY A 148 -1.12 18.70 -7.22
C GLY A 148 -1.78 20.08 -7.14
N TYR A 149 -1.79 20.81 -8.25
CA TYR A 149 -2.45 22.11 -8.33
C TYR A 149 -3.98 21.96 -8.30
N GLY A 150 -4.65 22.60 -7.34
CA GLY A 150 -6.10 22.61 -7.29
C GLY A 150 -6.70 23.35 -6.10
N LYS A 151 -7.92 23.83 -6.28
CA LYS A 151 -8.62 24.64 -5.26
C LYS A 151 -8.76 23.99 -3.89
N GLN A 152 -8.79 22.66 -3.81
CA GLN A 152 -8.90 21.96 -2.52
C GLN A 152 -7.56 21.94 -1.77
N GLU A 153 -6.46 22.13 -2.48
CA GLU A 153 -5.10 22.24 -1.95
C GLU A 153 -4.72 23.71 -1.67
N GLY A 154 -5.67 24.65 -1.85
CA GLY A 154 -5.49 26.07 -1.53
C GLY A 154 -5.05 26.95 -2.71
N ASP A 155 -4.94 26.40 -3.92
CA ASP A 155 -4.58 27.17 -5.10
C ASP A 155 -5.74 28.06 -5.59
N LEU A 156 -5.39 29.26 -6.08
CA LEU A 156 -6.36 30.17 -6.69
C LEU A 156 -6.84 29.60 -8.03
N GLU A 157 -8.12 29.77 -8.36
CA GLU A 157 -8.61 29.47 -9.72
C GLU A 157 -8.03 30.52 -10.68
N VAL A 158 -6.97 30.17 -11.41
CA VAL A 158 -6.46 31.03 -12.49
C VAL A 158 -7.44 30.90 -13.67
N PRO A 159 -8.01 32.00 -14.17
CA PRO A 159 -8.83 31.97 -15.38
C PRO A 159 -8.01 31.35 -16.51
N GLN A 160 -8.62 30.46 -17.30
CA GLN A 160 -7.99 29.91 -18.50
C GLN A 160 -7.82 31.01 -19.55
N THR A 161 -6.87 31.93 -19.36
CA THR A 161 -6.37 32.78 -20.43
C THR A 161 -5.38 31.95 -21.24
N SER A 162 -5.88 31.47 -22.37
CA SER A 162 -5.11 30.94 -23.48
C SER A 162 -4.00 31.91 -23.88
N THR A 163 -2.73 31.58 -23.59
CA THR A 163 -1.54 31.70 -24.46
C THR A 163 -0.25 31.52 -23.65
N ALA A 164 0.12 30.26 -23.38
CA ALA A 164 1.52 29.85 -23.18
C ALA A 164 1.57 28.31 -23.24
N GLN A 165 1.38 27.74 -24.43
CA GLN A 165 1.78 26.36 -24.73
C GLN A 165 3.30 26.25 -24.96
N ASP A 166 4.08 27.25 -24.52
CA ASP A 166 5.53 27.22 -24.61
C ASP A 166 6.13 26.47 -23.42
N SER A 167 6.59 25.25 -23.71
CA SER A 167 7.72 24.57 -23.05
C SER A 167 7.55 23.92 -21.67
N LEU A 168 6.35 23.77 -21.10
CA LEU A 168 6.20 23.04 -19.82
C LEU A 168 6.48 21.54 -19.92
N PHE A 169 6.40 20.93 -21.12
CA PHE A 169 6.76 19.52 -21.33
C PHE A 169 8.27 19.26 -21.40
N ALA A 170 9.10 20.31 -21.43
CA ALA A 170 10.56 20.19 -21.52
C ALA A 170 11.27 20.21 -20.16
N LYS A 171 10.58 20.56 -19.08
CA LYS A 171 11.15 20.60 -17.73
C LYS A 171 10.70 19.38 -16.93
N ILE A 172 11.68 18.70 -16.34
CA ILE A 172 11.43 17.63 -15.37
C ILE A 172 10.69 18.28 -14.19
N PRO A 173 9.51 17.78 -13.79
CA PRO A 173 8.80 18.33 -12.65
C PRO A 173 9.67 18.18 -11.39
N GLU A 174 9.92 19.30 -10.72
CA GLU A 174 10.65 19.34 -9.46
C GLU A 174 9.67 19.19 -8.29
N LEU A 175 9.98 18.29 -7.35
CA LEU A 175 9.18 18.09 -6.14
C LEU A 175 9.77 18.91 -5.00
N THR A 176 8.94 19.70 -4.34
CA THR A 176 9.31 20.47 -3.14
C THR A 176 8.58 19.93 -1.92
N PHE A 177 9.27 19.84 -0.78
CA PHE A 177 8.63 19.47 0.48
C PHE A 177 7.69 20.59 0.95
N LEU A 178 6.47 20.20 1.31
CA LEU A 178 5.47 21.08 1.90
C LEU A 178 5.34 20.78 3.39
N SER A 179 5.36 21.81 4.22
CA SER A 179 5.04 21.66 5.64
C SER A 179 3.53 21.54 5.80
N SER A 180 3.02 20.41 6.31
CA SER A 180 1.62 20.33 6.76
C SER A 180 1.54 20.74 8.22
N SER A 181 0.70 21.73 8.51
CA SER A 181 0.37 22.18 9.86
C SER A 181 -0.89 21.51 10.42
N VAL A 182 -1.60 20.71 9.62
CA VAL A 182 -2.95 20.22 9.91
C VAL A 182 -2.95 18.79 10.45
N LEU A 183 -1.95 17.99 10.07
CA LEU A 183 -1.73 16.67 10.65
C LEU A 183 -0.89 16.83 11.92
N ASN A 184 -1.38 16.34 13.06
CA ASN A 184 -0.64 16.30 14.34
C ASN A 184 0.58 15.35 14.31
N PHE A 185 1.16 15.10 13.15
CA PHE A 185 2.27 14.20 12.92
C PHE A 185 3.50 14.97 12.45
N PRO A 186 4.72 14.54 12.83
CA PRO A 186 5.95 15.17 12.35
C PRO A 186 6.03 15.08 10.81
N THR A 187 6.17 16.22 10.15
CA THR A 187 6.41 16.26 8.69
C THR A 187 7.90 16.06 8.40
N ILE A 188 8.21 15.19 7.44
CA ILE A 188 9.58 14.94 6.99
C ILE A 188 9.94 15.98 5.94
N MET A 189 10.83 16.92 6.28
CA MET A 189 11.33 17.97 5.37
C MET A 189 12.71 17.65 4.78
N ASP A 190 13.41 16.68 5.36
CA ASP A 190 14.72 16.19 4.90
C ASP A 190 14.76 14.67 5.11
N ILE A 191 14.80 13.93 3.99
CA ILE A 191 14.82 12.46 4.00
C ILE A 191 16.12 11.93 4.63
N GLN A 192 17.26 12.56 4.38
CA GLN A 192 18.54 12.11 4.91
C GLN A 192 18.60 12.31 6.42
N ALA A 193 18.21 13.49 6.88
CA ALA A 193 18.11 13.76 8.31
C ALA A 193 17.15 12.78 8.99
N PHE A 194 15.95 12.57 8.44
CA PHE A 194 14.97 11.63 8.99
C PHE A 194 15.51 10.19 9.04
N THR A 195 16.02 9.67 7.93
CA THR A 195 16.51 8.28 7.86
C THR A 195 17.71 8.03 8.76
N SER A 196 18.57 9.04 9.00
CA SER A 196 19.71 8.93 9.92
C SER A 196 19.30 8.69 11.39
N THR A 197 18.07 9.06 11.77
CA THR A 197 17.54 8.83 13.13
C THR A 197 16.94 7.44 13.33
N LEU A 198 16.75 6.67 12.25
CA LEU A 198 16.06 5.39 12.29
C LEU A 198 17.04 4.23 12.39
N ASN A 199 16.64 3.20 13.13
CA ASN A 199 17.37 1.93 13.16
C ASN A 199 17.18 1.20 11.81
N ILE A 200 18.29 0.74 11.25
CA ILE A 200 18.27 -0.13 10.08
C ILE A 200 18.02 -1.56 10.55
N LEU A 201 16.96 -2.18 10.04
CA LEU A 201 16.68 -3.59 10.32
C LEU A 201 17.71 -4.48 9.61
N PRO A 202 18.09 -5.62 10.22
CA PRO A 202 19.07 -6.52 9.62
C PRO A 202 18.56 -7.07 8.29
N TYR A 203 19.48 -7.36 7.38
CA TYR A 203 19.14 -8.04 6.14
C TYR A 203 18.53 -9.40 6.46
N HIS A 204 17.33 -9.65 5.95
CA HIS A 204 16.67 -10.93 6.18
C HIS A 204 17.34 -12.02 5.34
N LYS A 205 18.20 -12.82 5.97
CA LYS A 205 18.78 -14.02 5.36
C LYS A 205 18.07 -15.25 5.88
N ILE A 206 17.47 -16.01 4.98
CA ILE A 206 16.89 -17.31 5.28
C ILE A 206 18.05 -18.31 5.28
N LEU A 207 18.58 -18.61 6.46
CA LEU A 207 19.61 -19.64 6.63
C LEU A 207 18.95 -21.03 6.54
N LYS A 208 19.57 -21.92 5.77
CA LYS A 208 19.16 -23.33 5.65
C LYS A 208 19.65 -24.15 6.85
#